data_AF-A0A7C7VQV5-F1
#
_entry.id   AF-A0A7C7VQV5-F1
#
_cell.length_a   1.000
_cell.length_b   1.000
_cell.length_c   1.000
_cell.angle_alpha   90.00
_cell.angle_beta   90.00
_cell.angle_gamma   90.00
#
_symmetry.space_group_name_H-M   'P 1'
#
loop_
_entity.id
_entity.type
_entity.pdbx_description
1 polymer ?
#
loop_
_entity_poly.entity_id
_entity_poly.type
_entity_poly.pdbx_seq_one_letter_code
_entity_poly.pdbx_strand_id
1 'polypeptide(L)'
;MFLFLIVEKKLIVVSMLGLNILKIVATASVILNLILVISLGSMINRMGLMAEKLAEYEAKWTEEPWSPPEGPGYLPPGTVATRWSRHMVLVYIDARSYSDPNFMWSTERFKWLVAFIDDESRIVDFLFDGFLIIGYVWKDGKSLLPLRDKSPSDKSDWEEFLKLQLRAGVKNLNDAIREVSQSLKATLYKAKLVLSIPYPDKRQSSFGEVDGRELNLGKTKDRVEAVKWFVDRALNFWSQYQLNGTADKLELIGFYWLHEQVESGDQDVIREVSRYLHENGYLLFWIPWFMAPGVENWREIGFDVVTMQPNYAFRDCGLDQFEKTAETCYRLGMGVEMELPLYKRNPRISDWKESFEAYMSAGVKYRFMRGSMLTYYYGNAFVTMATTSDLREYYEKIYWFVKGTYPNPPPS
;
A
#
# COMPACT_ATOMS: atom_id res chain seq x y z
N MET A 1 76.93 -8.47 -44.13
CA MET A 1 76.82 -7.43 -43.09
C MET A 1 75.47 -6.67 -43.10
N PHE A 2 74.76 -6.54 -44.23
CA PHE A 2 73.47 -5.83 -44.29
C PHE A 2 72.24 -6.61 -43.79
N LEU A 3 72.25 -7.94 -43.81
CA LEU A 3 71.09 -8.76 -43.41
C LEU A 3 70.89 -8.82 -41.88
N PHE A 4 71.97 -8.71 -41.10
CA PHE A 4 71.93 -8.83 -39.63
C PHE A 4 71.30 -7.59 -38.96
N LEU A 5 71.60 -6.39 -39.48
CA LEU A 5 71.07 -5.11 -38.98
C LEU A 5 69.55 -4.94 -39.18
N ILE A 6 68.96 -5.60 -40.18
CA ILE A 6 67.51 -5.54 -40.44
C ILE A 6 66.74 -6.47 -39.49
N VAL A 7 67.33 -7.63 -39.13
CA VAL A 7 66.74 -8.59 -38.20
C VAL A 7 66.76 -8.02 -36.77
N GLU A 8 67.85 -7.42 -36.32
CA GLU A 8 67.93 -6.76 -35.00
C GLU A 8 66.94 -5.59 -34.88
N LYS A 9 66.83 -4.73 -35.90
CA LYS A 9 65.85 -3.61 -35.87
C LYS A 9 64.40 -4.11 -35.84
N LYS A 10 64.06 -5.19 -36.56
CA LYS A 10 62.72 -5.80 -36.49
C LYS A 10 62.45 -6.42 -35.11
N LEU A 11 63.43 -7.07 -34.49
CA LEU A 11 63.28 -7.65 -33.16
C LEU A 11 63.04 -6.57 -32.08
N ILE A 12 63.76 -5.45 -32.16
CA ILE A 12 63.62 -4.31 -31.24
C ILE A 12 62.25 -3.63 -31.42
N VAL A 13 61.77 -3.46 -32.66
CA VAL A 13 60.44 -2.88 -32.91
C VAL A 13 59.32 -3.80 -32.39
N VAL A 14 59.43 -5.10 -32.61
CA VAL A 14 58.46 -6.09 -32.10
C VAL A 14 58.48 -6.15 -30.56
N SER A 15 59.64 -6.07 -29.92
CA SER A 15 59.74 -6.04 -28.45
C SER A 15 59.19 -4.74 -27.85
N MET A 16 59.43 -3.59 -28.48
CA MET A 16 58.87 -2.30 -28.05
C MET A 16 57.34 -2.25 -28.24
N LEU A 17 56.81 -2.81 -29.33
CA LEU A 17 55.36 -2.96 -29.53
C LEU A 17 54.75 -3.88 -28.47
N GLY A 18 55.40 -5.00 -28.15
CA GLY A 18 54.98 -5.90 -27.07
C GLY A 18 54.98 -5.21 -25.70
N LEU A 19 56.00 -4.42 -25.38
CA LEU A 19 56.05 -3.65 -24.13
C LEU A 19 54.98 -2.56 -24.05
N ASN A 20 54.70 -1.87 -25.15
CA ASN A 20 53.66 -0.84 -25.18
C ASN A 20 52.24 -1.44 -25.06
N ILE A 21 51.99 -2.57 -25.71
CA ILE A 21 50.72 -3.31 -25.56
C ILE A 21 50.57 -3.80 -24.11
N LEU A 22 51.63 -4.34 -23.51
CA LEU A 22 51.59 -4.80 -22.11
C LEU A 22 51.33 -3.65 -21.13
N LYS A 23 51.93 -2.48 -21.36
CA LYS A 23 51.65 -1.26 -20.57
C LYS A 23 50.21 -0.78 -20.72
N ILE A 24 49.65 -0.82 -21.93
CA ILE A 24 48.25 -0.43 -22.18
C ILE A 24 47.30 -1.41 -21.48
N VAL A 25 47.52 -2.73 -21.60
CA VAL A 25 46.70 -3.75 -20.95
C VAL A 25 46.79 -3.66 -19.42
N ALA A 26 47.98 -3.42 -18.87
CA ALA A 26 48.16 -3.23 -17.43
C ALA A 26 47.46 -1.96 -16.93
N THR A 27 47.59 -0.84 -17.66
CA THR A 27 46.93 0.43 -17.31
C THR A 27 45.40 0.30 -17.39
N ALA A 28 44.89 -0.35 -18.43
CA ALA A 28 43.46 -0.64 -18.57
C ALA A 28 42.93 -1.54 -17.44
N SER A 29 43.69 -2.57 -17.03
CA SER A 29 43.33 -3.43 -15.88
C SER A 29 43.31 -2.66 -14.56
N VAL A 30 44.27 -1.74 -14.34
CA VAL A 30 44.30 -0.90 -13.14
C VAL A 30 43.10 0.04 -13.11
N ILE A 31 42.75 0.67 -14.23
CA ILE A 31 41.57 1.54 -14.33
C ILE A 31 40.28 0.75 -14.10
N LEU A 32 40.15 -0.43 -14.72
CA LEU A 32 38.97 -1.29 -14.55
C LEU A 32 38.80 -1.75 -13.10
N ASN A 33 39.90 -2.18 -12.46
CA ASN A 33 39.90 -2.55 -11.04
C ASN A 33 39.57 -1.37 -10.14
N LEU A 34 40.07 -0.16 -10.45
CA LEU A 34 39.75 1.04 -9.69
C LEU A 34 38.26 1.42 -9.82
N ILE A 35 37.68 1.33 -11.02
CA ILE A 35 36.25 1.54 -11.24
C ILE A 35 35.41 0.50 -10.50
N LEU A 36 35.81 -0.78 -10.54
CA LEU A 36 35.17 -1.86 -9.79
C LEU A 36 35.22 -1.61 -8.27
N VAL A 37 36.37 -1.22 -7.73
CA VAL A 37 36.53 -0.92 -6.29
C VAL A 37 35.72 0.30 -5.87
N ILE A 38 35.70 1.37 -6.67
CA ILE A 38 34.88 2.57 -6.39
C ILE A 38 33.39 2.23 -6.47
N SER A 39 32.97 1.44 -7.47
CA SER A 39 31.59 0.98 -7.63
C SER A 39 31.16 0.09 -6.45
N LEU A 40 32.00 -0.86 -6.06
CA LEU A 40 31.76 -1.76 -4.93
C LEU A 40 31.73 -1.00 -3.61
N GLY A 41 32.65 -0.04 -3.40
CA GLY A 41 32.64 0.83 -2.22
C GLY A 41 31.41 1.73 -2.15
N SER A 42 30.98 2.28 -3.30
CA SER A 42 29.72 3.04 -3.40
C SER A 42 28.50 2.17 -3.10
N MET A 43 28.49 0.92 -3.59
CA MET A 43 27.43 -0.04 -3.33
C MET A 43 27.39 -0.47 -1.86
N ILE A 44 28.54 -0.76 -1.25
CA ILE A 44 28.67 -1.10 0.18
C ILE A 44 28.22 0.09 1.05
N ASN A 45 28.63 1.32 0.72
CA ASN A 45 28.17 2.51 1.45
C ASN A 45 26.66 2.72 1.29
N ARG A 46 26.09 2.48 0.10
CA ARG A 46 24.63 2.53 -0.09
C ARG A 46 23.92 1.44 0.70
N MET A 47 24.47 0.23 0.76
CA MET A 47 23.92 -0.86 1.57
C MET A 47 24.02 -0.57 3.07
N GLY A 48 25.13 0.01 3.54
CA GLY A 48 25.29 0.47 4.92
C GLY A 48 24.29 1.55 5.29
N LEU A 49 24.15 2.58 4.45
CA LEU A 49 23.16 3.65 4.63
C LEU A 49 21.72 3.11 4.56
N MET A 50 21.49 2.08 3.73
CA MET A 50 20.19 1.40 3.64
C MET A 50 19.88 0.63 4.90
N ALA A 51 20.83 -0.14 5.43
CA ALA A 51 20.69 -0.85 6.69
C ALA A 51 20.50 0.12 7.87
N GLU A 52 21.19 1.25 7.88
CA GLU A 52 21.07 2.28 8.91
C GLU A 52 19.71 3.00 8.84
N LYS A 53 19.24 3.37 7.63
CA LYS A 53 17.89 3.94 7.47
C LYS A 53 16.78 2.94 7.74
N LEU A 54 16.96 1.67 7.39
CA LEU A 54 16.07 0.58 7.80
C LEU A 54 16.02 0.50 9.32
N ALA A 55 17.17 0.47 9.98
CA ALA A 55 17.26 0.44 11.43
C ALA A 55 16.64 1.68 12.10
N GLU A 56 16.85 2.89 11.59
CA GLU A 56 16.20 4.11 12.11
C GLU A 56 14.68 4.08 11.90
N TYR A 57 14.23 3.59 10.75
CA TYR A 57 12.80 3.46 10.43
C TYR A 57 12.11 2.39 11.28
N GLU A 58 12.77 1.24 11.47
CA GLU A 58 12.34 0.15 12.34
C GLU A 58 12.37 0.62 13.81
N ALA A 59 13.42 1.32 14.24
CA ALA A 59 13.58 1.83 15.60
C ALA A 59 12.49 2.83 15.98
N LYS A 60 12.06 3.70 15.05
CA LYS A 60 10.98 4.69 15.27
C LYS A 60 9.72 4.08 15.88
N TRP A 61 9.45 2.81 15.59
CA TRP A 61 8.24 2.13 16.00
C TRP A 61 8.44 1.06 17.08
N THR A 62 9.70 0.69 17.38
CA THR A 62 10.03 -0.24 18.48
C THR A 62 9.81 0.34 19.88
N GLU A 63 9.78 1.68 20.02
CA GLU A 63 9.63 2.37 21.31
C GLU A 63 8.18 2.73 21.67
N GLU A 64 7.23 2.63 20.72
CA GLU A 64 5.80 2.83 20.98
C GLU A 64 5.11 1.47 21.13
N PRO A 65 4.84 0.98 22.36
CA PRO A 65 4.14 -0.29 22.55
C PRO A 65 2.77 -0.23 21.89
N TRP A 66 2.57 -1.07 20.87
CA TRP A 66 1.35 -1.14 20.10
C TRP A 66 0.52 -2.35 20.54
N SER A 67 -0.73 -2.09 20.90
CA SER A 67 -1.76 -3.10 21.06
C SER A 67 -3.08 -2.49 20.57
N PRO A 68 -3.97 -3.28 19.94
CA PRO A 68 -5.29 -2.79 19.58
C PRO A 68 -6.04 -2.40 20.86
N PRO A 69 -6.87 -1.34 20.85
CA PRO A 69 -7.56 -0.88 22.06
C PRO A 69 -8.35 -2.02 22.71
N GLU A 70 -8.21 -2.19 24.02
CA GLU A 70 -8.99 -3.15 24.78
C GLU A 70 -10.38 -2.60 25.12
N GLY A 71 -11.38 -3.48 25.12
CA GLY A 71 -12.73 -3.16 25.58
C GLY A 71 -13.63 -2.46 24.54
N PRO A 72 -14.85 -2.07 24.96
CA PRO A 72 -15.83 -1.46 24.08
C PRO A 72 -15.50 0.01 23.78
N GLY A 73 -15.61 0.37 22.51
CA GLY A 73 -15.28 1.66 21.91
C GLY A 73 -15.14 1.49 20.40
N TYR A 74 -15.23 2.56 19.62
CA TYR A 74 -14.72 2.49 18.24
C TYR A 74 -13.19 2.53 18.25
N LEU A 75 -12.57 2.02 17.18
CA LEU A 75 -11.14 2.22 16.95
C LEU A 75 -10.85 3.73 16.83
N PRO A 76 -10.13 4.37 17.77
CA PRO A 76 -10.06 5.82 17.81
C PRO A 76 -9.13 6.39 16.71
N PRO A 77 -9.58 7.39 15.93
CA PRO A 77 -8.80 7.96 14.84
C PRO A 77 -7.66 8.82 15.36
N GLY A 78 -6.50 8.78 14.68
CA GLY A 78 -5.37 9.65 14.99
C GLY A 78 -4.74 9.34 16.36
N THR A 79 -4.60 8.07 16.70
CA THR A 79 -3.95 7.62 17.94
C THR A 79 -2.82 6.66 17.64
N VAL A 80 -2.03 6.27 18.64
CA VAL A 80 -0.97 5.25 18.50
C VAL A 80 -1.53 3.95 17.93
N ALA A 81 -2.76 3.56 18.32
CA ALA A 81 -3.42 2.34 17.83
C ALA A 81 -3.59 2.30 16.30
N THR A 82 -3.71 3.47 15.66
CA THR A 82 -3.88 3.62 14.21
C THR A 82 -2.63 4.20 13.53
N ARG A 83 -1.49 4.21 14.23
CA ARG A 83 -0.25 4.90 13.81
C ARG A 83 -0.53 6.34 13.37
N TRP A 84 -1.37 7.03 14.12
CA TRP A 84 -1.82 8.40 13.90
C TRP A 84 -2.63 8.62 12.61
N SER A 85 -3.06 7.57 11.91
CA SER A 85 -4.01 7.68 10.81
C SER A 85 -5.42 7.93 11.32
N ARG A 86 -6.15 8.86 10.69
CA ARG A 86 -7.54 9.19 11.02
C ARG A 86 -8.51 8.58 10.02
N HIS A 87 -8.25 8.75 8.73
CA HIS A 87 -9.15 8.35 7.65
C HIS A 87 -8.35 7.82 6.47
N MET A 88 -8.66 6.59 6.04
CA MET A 88 -7.90 5.89 5.01
C MET A 88 -8.75 5.65 3.77
N VAL A 89 -8.31 6.15 2.62
CA VAL A 89 -9.02 5.90 1.35
C VAL A 89 -8.42 4.71 0.62
N LEU A 90 -9.30 3.86 0.06
CA LEU A 90 -8.90 2.72 -0.75
C LEU A 90 -8.62 3.16 -2.19
N VAL A 91 -7.41 2.86 -2.64
CA VAL A 91 -6.88 3.23 -3.96
C VAL A 91 -6.65 1.94 -4.74
N TYR A 92 -7.55 1.62 -5.68
CA TYR A 92 -7.42 0.38 -6.42
C TYR A 92 -6.41 0.52 -7.55
N ILE A 93 -5.37 -0.30 -7.47
CA ILE A 93 -4.26 -0.43 -8.41
C ILE A 93 -4.08 -1.92 -8.67
N ASP A 94 -4.50 -2.42 -9.83
CA ASP A 94 -4.37 -3.83 -10.20
C ASP A 94 -4.27 -4.01 -11.73
N ALA A 95 -4.58 -5.18 -12.29
CA ALA A 95 -4.48 -5.38 -13.73
C ALA A 95 -5.30 -4.39 -14.55
N ARG A 96 -6.36 -3.79 -13.99
CA ARG A 96 -7.15 -2.74 -14.65
C ARG A 96 -6.34 -1.46 -14.86
N SER A 97 -5.32 -1.19 -14.06
CA SER A 97 -4.44 -0.02 -14.22
C SER A 97 -3.65 -0.02 -15.54
N TYR A 98 -3.64 -1.13 -16.29
CA TYR A 98 -3.01 -1.20 -17.60
C TYR A 98 -3.96 -0.89 -18.76
N SER A 99 -5.28 -0.90 -18.55
CA SER A 99 -6.27 -0.84 -19.63
C SER A 99 -7.46 0.08 -19.36
N ASP A 100 -7.76 0.39 -18.10
CA ASP A 100 -8.87 1.26 -17.70
C ASP A 100 -8.33 2.59 -17.16
N PRO A 101 -8.57 3.73 -17.84
CA PRO A 101 -8.16 5.05 -17.39
C PRO A 101 -8.61 5.41 -15.97
N ASN A 102 -9.72 4.85 -15.49
CA ASN A 102 -10.17 5.10 -14.14
C ASN A 102 -9.19 4.54 -13.11
N PHE A 103 -8.49 3.45 -13.41
CA PHE A 103 -7.52 2.76 -12.55
C PHE A 103 -6.07 3.22 -12.80
N MET A 104 -5.84 4.11 -13.76
CA MET A 104 -4.53 4.69 -14.05
C MET A 104 -4.24 5.87 -13.13
N TRP A 105 -3.73 5.58 -11.93
CA TRP A 105 -3.43 6.60 -10.93
C TRP A 105 -2.22 7.45 -11.31
N SER A 106 -2.46 8.74 -11.56
CA SER A 106 -1.46 9.78 -11.77
C SER A 106 -1.38 10.72 -10.56
N THR A 107 -0.34 11.56 -10.52
CA THR A 107 -0.21 12.65 -9.53
C THR A 107 -1.47 13.51 -9.46
N GLU A 108 -2.00 13.94 -10.61
CA GLU A 108 -3.23 14.76 -10.67
C GLU A 108 -4.46 14.05 -10.11
N ARG A 109 -4.61 12.74 -10.37
CA ARG A 109 -5.73 11.98 -9.79
C ARG A 109 -5.59 11.87 -8.27
N PHE A 110 -4.37 11.66 -7.77
CA PHE A 110 -4.13 11.59 -6.33
C PHE A 110 -4.40 12.92 -5.61
N LYS A 111 -4.19 14.08 -6.25
CA LYS A 111 -4.48 15.38 -5.64
C LYS A 111 -5.93 15.48 -5.14
N TRP A 112 -6.89 14.93 -5.87
CA TRP A 112 -8.30 14.90 -5.47
C TRP A 112 -8.58 14.05 -4.22
N LEU A 113 -7.67 13.16 -3.84
CA LEU A 113 -7.76 12.40 -2.59
C LEU A 113 -6.89 13.01 -1.47
N VAL A 114 -5.79 13.66 -1.83
CA VAL A 114 -4.87 14.29 -0.87
C VAL A 114 -5.41 15.62 -0.37
N ALA A 115 -6.07 16.39 -1.22
CA ALA A 115 -6.58 17.72 -0.91
C ALA A 115 -8.09 17.81 -1.10
N PHE A 116 -8.70 18.73 -0.37
CA PHE A 116 -9.91 19.40 -0.80
C PHE A 116 -9.51 20.56 -1.72
N ILE A 117 -9.94 20.48 -2.97
CA ILE A 117 -9.80 21.54 -3.96
C ILE A 117 -11.19 22.15 -4.14
N ASP A 118 -11.35 23.46 -4.06
CA ASP A 118 -12.66 24.13 -4.20
C ASP A 118 -13.09 24.34 -5.67
N ASP A 119 -14.26 24.94 -5.87
CA ASP A 119 -14.84 25.26 -7.18
C ASP A 119 -14.00 26.24 -8.01
N GLU A 120 -13.22 27.10 -7.34
CA GLU A 120 -12.21 27.97 -7.95
C GLU A 120 -10.88 27.26 -8.24
N SER A 121 -10.81 25.94 -8.07
CA SER A 121 -9.60 25.12 -8.27
C SER A 121 -8.45 25.46 -7.32
N ARG A 122 -8.75 26.04 -6.14
CA ARG A 122 -7.76 26.33 -5.10
C ARG A 122 -7.64 25.11 -4.19
N ILE A 123 -6.42 24.77 -3.81
CA ILE A 123 -6.15 23.76 -2.77
C ILE A 123 -6.39 24.42 -1.41
N VAL A 124 -7.43 23.97 -0.70
CA VAL A 124 -7.92 24.63 0.53
C VAL A 124 -7.44 23.90 1.80
N ASP A 125 -7.47 22.57 1.81
CA ASP A 125 -7.10 21.75 2.97
C ASP A 125 -6.65 20.35 2.51
N PHE A 126 -6.02 19.58 3.39
CA PHE A 126 -5.84 18.15 3.23
C PHE A 126 -7.18 17.41 3.37
N LEU A 127 -7.40 16.37 2.58
CA LEU A 127 -8.59 15.52 2.66
C LEU A 127 -8.30 14.23 3.44
N PHE A 128 -7.67 13.23 2.82
CA PHE A 128 -7.30 11.98 3.49
C PHE A 128 -5.85 12.00 4.00
N ASP A 129 -5.62 11.40 5.17
CA ASP A 129 -4.29 11.26 5.77
C ASP A 129 -3.73 9.83 5.68
N GLY A 130 -4.55 8.85 5.31
CA GLY A 130 -4.16 7.47 5.07
C GLY A 130 -4.56 6.98 3.67
N PHE A 131 -3.71 6.13 3.09
CA PHE A 131 -3.92 5.54 1.77
C PHE A 131 -3.62 4.04 1.80
N LEU A 132 -4.63 3.25 1.47
CA LEU A 132 -4.48 1.81 1.23
C LEU A 132 -4.38 1.57 -0.27
N ILE A 133 -3.19 1.13 -0.72
CA ILE A 133 -3.02 0.64 -2.09
C ILE A 133 -3.54 -0.79 -2.14
N ILE A 134 -4.61 -1.02 -2.89
CA ILE A 134 -5.32 -2.30 -2.94
C ILE A 134 -5.56 -2.76 -4.37
N GLY A 135 -5.69 -4.06 -4.58
CA GLY A 135 -5.90 -4.62 -5.89
C GLY A 135 -6.07 -6.12 -5.80
N TYR A 136 -6.98 -6.68 -6.60
CA TYR A 136 -7.26 -8.11 -6.52
C TYR A 136 -7.44 -8.81 -7.87
N VAL A 137 -7.78 -8.07 -8.92
CA VAL A 137 -7.85 -8.63 -10.28
C VAL A 137 -6.47 -8.64 -10.88
N TRP A 138 -6.00 -9.80 -11.36
CA TRP A 138 -4.70 -9.89 -12.02
C TRP A 138 -4.82 -10.31 -13.49
N LYS A 139 -3.66 -10.33 -14.17
CA LYS A 139 -3.53 -10.62 -15.60
C LYS A 139 -3.83 -12.08 -15.90
N ASP A 140 -4.07 -12.38 -17.18
CA ASP A 140 -4.18 -13.74 -17.71
C ASP A 140 -5.19 -14.63 -16.97
N GLY A 141 -6.29 -14.02 -16.52
CA GLY A 141 -7.34 -14.72 -15.78
C GLY A 141 -6.97 -15.11 -14.35
N LYS A 142 -5.88 -14.56 -13.79
CA LYS A 142 -5.48 -14.79 -12.40
C LYS A 142 -6.08 -13.75 -11.44
N SER A 143 -6.01 -14.03 -10.15
CA SER A 143 -6.39 -13.10 -9.08
C SER A 143 -5.44 -13.17 -7.90
N LEU A 144 -5.34 -12.05 -7.16
CA LEU A 144 -4.52 -11.94 -5.94
C LEU A 144 -5.27 -12.38 -4.68
N LEU A 145 -6.56 -12.72 -4.79
CA LEU A 145 -7.37 -13.36 -3.76
C LEU A 145 -8.27 -14.44 -4.37
N PRO A 146 -8.88 -15.33 -3.57
CA PRO A 146 -9.67 -16.44 -4.09
C PRO A 146 -10.93 -15.97 -4.80
N LEU A 147 -10.93 -16.04 -6.13
CA LEU A 147 -12.13 -15.83 -6.94
C LEU A 147 -12.47 -17.14 -7.68
N ARG A 148 -13.77 -17.46 -7.71
CA ARG A 148 -14.29 -18.73 -8.27
C ARG A 148 -13.83 -18.97 -9.71
N ASP A 149 -13.85 -17.93 -10.54
CA ASP A 149 -13.59 -18.02 -11.98
C ASP A 149 -12.18 -17.50 -12.35
N LYS A 150 -11.25 -17.51 -11.40
CA LYS A 150 -9.87 -17.05 -11.58
C LYS A 150 -8.87 -18.04 -10.99
N SER A 151 -7.74 -18.17 -11.67
CA SER A 151 -6.60 -18.95 -11.20
C SER A 151 -5.85 -18.19 -10.08
N PRO A 152 -5.25 -18.88 -9.11
CA PRO A 152 -4.43 -18.22 -8.11
C PRO A 152 -3.16 -17.62 -8.74
N SER A 153 -2.71 -16.50 -8.21
CA SER A 153 -1.44 -15.87 -8.61
C SER A 153 -0.21 -16.65 -8.11
N ASP A 154 0.92 -16.44 -8.78
CA ASP A 154 2.22 -17.01 -8.42
C ASP A 154 3.21 -15.92 -7.96
N LYS A 155 4.44 -16.32 -7.63
CA LYS A 155 5.50 -15.42 -7.16
C LYS A 155 5.80 -14.28 -8.12
N SER A 156 5.75 -14.53 -9.44
CA SER A 156 6.03 -13.52 -10.45
C SER A 156 4.92 -12.47 -10.51
N ASP A 157 3.67 -12.91 -10.37
CA ASP A 157 2.50 -12.02 -10.28
C ASP A 157 2.58 -11.14 -9.03
N TRP A 158 2.97 -11.72 -7.89
CA TRP A 158 3.12 -10.98 -6.63
C TRP A 158 4.21 -9.91 -6.74
N GLU A 159 5.35 -10.25 -7.34
CA GLU A 159 6.44 -9.30 -7.54
C GLU A 159 6.05 -8.17 -8.52
N GLU A 160 5.34 -8.49 -9.60
CA GLU A 160 4.87 -7.47 -10.52
C GLU A 160 3.81 -6.57 -9.85
N PHE A 161 2.88 -7.15 -9.09
CA PHE A 161 1.89 -6.39 -8.32
C PHE A 161 2.57 -5.43 -7.33
N LEU A 162 3.57 -5.88 -6.58
CA LEU A 162 4.36 -5.01 -5.70
C LEU A 162 5.02 -3.85 -6.48
N LYS A 163 5.66 -4.14 -7.62
CA LYS A 163 6.25 -3.11 -8.47
C LYS A 163 5.20 -2.11 -8.97
N LEU A 164 3.98 -2.58 -9.26
CA LEU A 164 2.87 -1.72 -9.65
C LEU A 164 2.40 -0.83 -8.47
N GLN A 165 2.22 -1.39 -7.28
CA GLN A 165 1.87 -0.63 -6.07
C GLN A 165 2.88 0.50 -5.82
N LEU A 166 4.19 0.22 -5.98
CA LEU A 166 5.25 1.19 -5.78
C LEU A 166 5.31 2.26 -6.89
N ARG A 167 5.32 1.85 -8.17
CA ARG A 167 5.51 2.77 -9.30
C ARG A 167 4.30 3.65 -9.58
N ALA A 168 3.10 3.10 -9.45
CA ALA A 168 1.86 3.79 -9.80
C ALA A 168 1.13 4.32 -8.56
N GLY A 169 1.23 3.64 -7.42
CA GLY A 169 0.69 4.10 -6.15
C GLY A 169 1.66 5.03 -5.44
N VAL A 170 2.70 4.47 -4.83
CA VAL A 170 3.61 5.18 -3.91
C VAL A 170 4.23 6.41 -4.56
N LYS A 171 4.86 6.27 -5.74
CA LYS A 171 5.54 7.40 -6.39
C LYS A 171 4.55 8.55 -6.70
N ASN A 172 3.44 8.25 -7.37
CA ASN A 172 2.51 9.28 -7.82
C ASN A 172 1.74 9.92 -6.66
N LEU A 173 1.43 9.14 -5.62
CA LEU A 173 0.85 9.66 -4.38
C LEU A 173 1.84 10.58 -3.67
N ASN A 174 3.11 10.19 -3.57
CA ASN A 174 4.14 11.00 -2.96
C ASN A 174 4.32 12.35 -3.67
N ASP A 175 4.34 12.33 -5.00
CA ASP A 175 4.41 13.54 -5.82
C ASP A 175 3.18 14.45 -5.57
N ALA A 176 1.97 13.87 -5.45
CA ALA A 176 0.75 14.64 -5.16
C ALA A 176 0.79 15.27 -3.76
N ILE A 177 1.25 14.53 -2.75
CA ILE A 177 1.43 15.07 -1.39
C ILE A 177 2.46 16.17 -1.38
N ARG A 178 3.56 16.03 -2.13
CA ARG A 178 4.58 17.09 -2.23
C ARG A 178 4.00 18.37 -2.79
N GLU A 179 3.23 18.30 -3.86
CA GLU A 179 2.62 19.48 -4.49
C GLU A 179 1.54 20.11 -3.59
N VAL A 180 0.65 19.31 -3.01
CA VAL A 180 -0.39 19.81 -2.08
C VAL A 180 0.24 20.43 -0.84
N SER A 181 1.21 19.77 -0.22
CA SER A 181 1.87 20.28 0.99
C SER A 181 2.66 21.56 0.74
N GLN A 182 3.23 21.74 -0.46
CA GLN A 182 3.85 23.01 -0.86
C GLN A 182 2.80 24.13 -1.01
N SER A 183 1.66 23.84 -1.67
CA SER A 183 0.57 24.80 -1.83
C SER A 183 0.00 25.26 -0.48
N LEU A 184 -0.16 24.33 0.46
CA LEU A 184 -0.64 24.59 1.82
C LEU A 184 0.44 25.08 2.79
N LYS A 185 1.68 25.29 2.33
CA LYS A 185 2.84 25.68 3.16
C LYS A 185 3.13 24.71 4.34
N ALA A 186 2.72 23.45 4.21
CA ALA A 186 2.90 22.38 5.19
C ALA A 186 4.00 21.41 4.74
N THR A 187 5.18 21.90 4.38
CA THR A 187 6.22 21.13 3.67
C THR A 187 6.75 19.91 4.41
N LEU A 188 6.55 19.81 5.73
CA LEU A 188 6.91 18.66 6.57
C LEU A 188 5.82 17.58 6.66
N TYR A 189 4.64 17.84 6.09
CA TYR A 189 3.53 16.89 6.12
C TYR A 189 3.90 15.56 5.44
N LYS A 190 3.51 14.46 6.08
CA LYS A 190 3.59 13.11 5.54
C LYS A 190 2.27 12.38 5.74
N ALA A 191 1.81 11.69 4.70
CA ALA A 191 0.64 10.83 4.80
C ALA A 191 1.02 9.38 5.14
N LYS A 192 0.05 8.61 5.61
CA LYS A 192 0.23 7.19 5.95
C LYS A 192 -0.08 6.32 4.75
N LEU A 193 0.69 5.25 4.61
CA LEU A 193 0.61 4.27 3.53
C LEU A 193 0.43 2.88 4.09
N VAL A 194 -0.46 2.10 3.47
CA VAL A 194 -0.61 0.66 3.67
C VAL A 194 -0.53 -0.03 2.32
N LEU A 195 0.28 -1.09 2.23
CA LEU A 195 0.44 -1.91 1.02
C LEU A 195 -0.32 -3.22 1.16
N SER A 196 -0.95 -3.68 0.08
CA SER A 196 -1.67 -4.97 0.11
C SER A 196 -0.74 -6.16 -0.08
N ILE A 197 -0.94 -7.18 0.75
CA ILE A 197 -0.35 -8.51 0.61
C ILE A 197 -1.30 -9.35 -0.23
N PRO A 198 -0.88 -9.88 -1.38
CA PRO A 198 -1.67 -10.89 -2.09
C PRO A 198 -1.99 -12.08 -1.18
N TYR A 199 -3.21 -12.60 -1.27
CA TYR A 199 -3.61 -13.73 -0.44
C TYR A 199 -2.82 -14.99 -0.85
N PRO A 200 -2.20 -15.73 0.09
CA PRO A 200 -1.53 -16.99 -0.18
C PRO A 200 -2.59 -18.08 -0.43
N ASP A 201 -3.15 -18.11 -1.64
CA ASP A 201 -4.24 -18.99 -2.04
C ASP A 201 -3.81 -20.46 -2.04
N LYS A 202 -4.52 -21.30 -1.28
CA LYS A 202 -4.22 -22.72 -1.12
C LYS A 202 -4.32 -23.53 -2.41
N ARG A 203 -5.01 -22.99 -3.41
CA ARG A 203 -5.11 -23.60 -4.75
C ARG A 203 -3.78 -23.50 -5.51
N GLN A 204 -2.84 -22.65 -5.08
CA GLN A 204 -1.53 -22.50 -5.71
C GLN A 204 -0.56 -23.57 -5.21
N SER A 205 -0.28 -24.57 -6.04
CA SER A 205 0.63 -25.68 -5.72
C SER A 205 2.06 -25.51 -6.23
N SER A 206 2.30 -24.56 -7.13
CA SER A 206 3.61 -24.22 -7.70
C SER A 206 3.77 -22.70 -7.70
N PHE A 207 3.96 -22.14 -6.51
CA PHE A 207 4.06 -20.69 -6.34
C PHE A 207 5.34 -20.12 -6.97
N GLY A 208 6.41 -20.91 -7.03
CA GLY A 208 7.74 -20.48 -7.39
C GLY A 208 8.74 -20.64 -6.24
N GLU A 209 10.01 -20.48 -6.60
CA GLU A 209 11.15 -20.70 -5.71
C GLU A 209 11.40 -19.51 -4.76
N VAL A 210 11.45 -19.81 -3.46
CA VAL A 210 11.91 -18.93 -2.38
C VAL A 210 13.05 -19.67 -1.66
N ASP A 211 14.20 -19.00 -1.50
CA ASP A 211 15.40 -19.54 -0.85
C ASP A 211 15.81 -20.95 -1.33
N GLY A 212 15.76 -21.18 -2.65
CA GLY A 212 16.15 -22.46 -3.27
C GLY A 212 15.09 -23.56 -3.14
N ARG A 213 13.87 -23.24 -2.72
CA ARG A 213 12.78 -24.20 -2.52
C ARG A 213 11.49 -23.76 -3.23
N GLU A 214 10.92 -24.67 -4.02
CA GLU A 214 9.59 -24.48 -4.60
C GLU A 214 8.51 -24.54 -3.52
N LEU A 215 7.67 -23.51 -3.44
CA LEU A 215 6.61 -23.40 -2.44
C LEU A 215 5.26 -23.93 -2.96
N ASN A 216 4.55 -24.67 -2.10
CA ASN A 216 3.18 -25.11 -2.32
C ASN A 216 2.26 -24.48 -1.27
N LEU A 217 1.46 -23.49 -1.67
CA LEU A 217 0.61 -22.72 -0.77
C LEU A 217 -0.59 -23.52 -0.20
N GLY A 218 -0.78 -24.77 -0.64
CA GLY A 218 -1.64 -25.71 0.07
C GLY A 218 -1.15 -26.05 1.48
N LYS A 219 0.12 -25.75 1.81
CA LYS A 219 0.73 -25.98 3.13
C LYS A 219 0.87 -24.67 3.91
N THR A 220 0.41 -24.65 5.16
CA THR A 220 0.50 -23.47 6.06
C THR A 220 1.90 -22.86 6.13
N LYS A 221 2.94 -23.70 6.29
CA LYS A 221 4.33 -23.21 6.37
C LYS A 221 4.77 -22.46 5.11
N ASP A 222 4.41 -22.99 3.93
CA ASP A 222 4.77 -22.38 2.64
C ASP A 222 4.00 -21.08 2.41
N ARG A 223 2.75 -20.97 2.89
CA ARG A 223 1.98 -19.71 2.89
C ARG A 223 2.68 -18.64 3.71
N VAL A 224 3.13 -18.98 4.92
CA VAL A 224 3.88 -18.05 5.78
C VAL A 224 5.18 -17.60 5.10
N GLU A 225 5.94 -18.55 4.53
CA GLU A 225 7.20 -18.26 3.84
C GLU A 225 7.01 -17.35 2.62
N ALA A 226 5.96 -17.58 1.82
CA ALA A 226 5.61 -16.73 0.69
C ALA A 226 5.26 -15.30 1.12
N VAL A 227 4.49 -15.13 2.20
CA VAL A 227 4.12 -13.80 2.71
C VAL A 227 5.33 -13.07 3.31
N LYS A 228 6.18 -13.76 4.09
CA LYS A 228 7.43 -13.17 4.61
C LYS A 228 8.33 -12.70 3.48
N TRP A 229 8.55 -13.54 2.46
CA TRP A 229 9.28 -13.16 1.26
C TRP A 229 8.70 -11.90 0.59
N PHE A 230 7.37 -11.81 0.44
CA PHE A 230 6.73 -10.63 -0.16
C PHE A 230 6.98 -9.36 0.67
N VAL A 231 6.84 -9.46 1.98
CA VAL A 231 7.08 -8.34 2.91
C VAL A 231 8.54 -7.91 2.85
N ASP A 232 9.51 -8.82 2.93
CA ASP A 232 10.94 -8.51 2.79
C ASP A 232 11.24 -7.74 1.50
N ARG A 233 10.64 -8.18 0.37
CA ARG A 233 10.76 -7.49 -0.92
C ARG A 233 10.16 -6.09 -0.85
N ALA A 234 8.98 -5.93 -0.25
CA ALA A 234 8.33 -4.65 -0.11
C ALA A 234 9.16 -3.67 0.75
N LEU A 235 9.71 -4.13 1.87
CA LEU A 235 10.56 -3.34 2.76
C LEU A 235 11.89 -2.95 2.11
N ASN A 236 12.48 -3.85 1.32
CA ASN A 236 13.67 -3.54 0.54
C ASN A 236 13.40 -2.42 -0.46
N PHE A 237 12.35 -2.53 -1.28
CA PHE A 237 11.99 -1.48 -2.23
C PHE A 237 11.59 -0.17 -1.55
N TRP A 238 10.83 -0.25 -0.46
CA TRP A 238 10.43 0.91 0.34
C TRP A 238 11.65 1.70 0.81
N SER A 239 12.66 1.00 1.33
CA SER A 239 13.91 1.61 1.80
C SER A 239 14.69 2.28 0.67
N GLN A 240 14.72 1.69 -0.52
CA GLN A 240 15.30 2.34 -1.70
C GLN A 240 14.54 3.62 -2.10
N TYR A 241 13.21 3.57 -2.05
CA TYR A 241 12.34 4.71 -2.34
C TYR A 241 12.47 5.84 -1.30
N GLN A 242 12.71 5.51 -0.02
CA GLN A 242 13.05 6.49 1.01
C GLN A 242 14.43 7.11 0.78
N LEU A 243 15.44 6.28 0.48
CA LEU A 243 16.82 6.74 0.25
C LEU A 243 16.95 7.72 -0.91
N ASN A 244 16.24 7.47 -2.00
CA ASN A 244 16.31 8.30 -3.20
C ASN A 244 15.28 9.45 -3.21
N GLY A 245 14.47 9.61 -2.16
CA GLY A 245 13.47 10.67 -2.04
C GLY A 245 12.17 10.44 -2.84
N THR A 246 11.96 9.25 -3.41
CA THR A 246 10.72 8.92 -4.15
C THR A 246 9.51 8.76 -3.22
N ALA A 247 9.73 8.44 -1.94
CA ALA A 247 8.67 8.26 -0.93
C ALA A 247 8.83 9.18 0.31
N ASP A 248 9.53 10.30 0.20
CA ASP A 248 9.87 11.19 1.32
C ASP A 248 8.66 11.85 2.04
N LYS A 249 7.48 11.86 1.41
CA LYS A 249 6.20 12.37 1.92
C LYS A 249 5.25 11.29 2.43
N LEU A 250 5.73 10.04 2.52
CA LEU A 250 4.93 8.90 2.96
C LEU A 250 5.57 8.19 4.15
N GLU A 251 4.73 7.62 4.99
CA GLU A 251 5.10 6.72 6.07
C GLU A 251 4.36 5.39 5.88
N LEU A 252 5.10 4.31 5.61
CA LEU A 252 4.55 2.95 5.54
C LEU A 252 4.24 2.47 6.96
N ILE A 253 2.96 2.43 7.32
CA ILE A 253 2.54 2.08 8.68
C ILE A 253 2.12 0.62 8.81
N GLY A 254 1.95 -0.09 7.69
CA GLY A 254 1.57 -1.49 7.73
C GLY A 254 1.24 -2.09 6.38
N PHE A 255 0.70 -3.30 6.47
CA PHE A 255 0.28 -4.10 5.34
C PHE A 255 -1.17 -4.54 5.50
N TYR A 256 -1.85 -4.76 4.38
CA TYR A 256 -3.25 -5.16 4.35
C TYR A 256 -3.39 -6.63 3.95
N TRP A 257 -4.11 -7.40 4.78
CA TRP A 257 -4.51 -8.76 4.43
C TRP A 257 -5.68 -8.72 3.46
N LEU A 258 -5.43 -9.12 2.21
CA LEU A 258 -6.35 -8.85 1.10
C LEU A 258 -7.68 -9.61 1.18
N HIS A 259 -7.72 -10.77 1.85
CA HIS A 259 -8.94 -11.57 1.93
C HIS A 259 -9.87 -11.07 3.03
N GLU A 260 -11.09 -10.68 2.67
CA GLU A 260 -12.09 -10.06 3.55
C GLU A 260 -12.75 -11.03 4.55
N GLN A 261 -12.21 -12.25 4.67
CA GLN A 261 -12.63 -13.29 5.61
C GLN A 261 -11.43 -14.15 6.03
N VAL A 262 -11.51 -14.74 7.22
CA VAL A 262 -10.54 -15.70 7.73
C VAL A 262 -11.05 -17.12 7.46
N GLU A 263 -10.47 -17.81 6.48
CA GLU A 263 -10.82 -19.19 6.20
C GLU A 263 -10.17 -20.16 7.20
N SER A 264 -10.66 -21.41 7.23
CA SER A 264 -9.99 -22.50 7.93
C SER A 264 -8.51 -22.50 7.54
N GLY A 265 -7.57 -22.62 8.48
CA GLY A 265 -6.12 -22.61 8.20
C GLY A 265 -5.51 -21.24 7.85
N ASP A 266 -6.28 -20.15 7.82
CA ASP A 266 -5.72 -18.79 7.73
C ASP A 266 -5.22 -18.27 9.07
N GLN A 267 -5.88 -18.65 10.18
CA GLN A 267 -5.54 -18.14 11.50
C GLN A 267 -4.05 -18.29 11.84
N ASP A 268 -3.48 -19.48 11.64
CA ASP A 268 -2.06 -19.71 11.94
C ASP A 268 -1.15 -18.94 10.98
N VAL A 269 -1.53 -18.78 9.72
CA VAL A 269 -0.77 -17.95 8.77
C VAL A 269 -0.79 -16.49 9.21
N ILE A 270 -1.97 -15.96 9.54
CA ILE A 270 -2.14 -14.57 9.95
C ILE A 270 -1.40 -14.30 11.26
N ARG A 271 -1.45 -15.19 12.25
CA ARG A 271 -0.69 -15.04 13.51
C ARG A 271 0.81 -14.95 13.27
N GLU A 272 1.35 -15.82 12.42
CA GLU A 272 2.78 -15.82 12.10
C GLU A 272 3.20 -14.61 11.26
N VAL A 273 2.34 -14.17 10.34
CA VAL A 273 2.56 -12.94 9.54
C VAL A 273 2.48 -11.70 10.42
N SER A 274 1.48 -11.62 11.29
CA SER A 274 1.30 -10.54 12.26
C SER A 274 2.53 -10.39 13.15
N ARG A 275 2.98 -11.49 13.79
CA ARG A 275 4.20 -11.48 14.61
C ARG A 275 5.41 -10.98 13.82
N TYR A 276 5.58 -11.47 12.60
CA TYR A 276 6.69 -11.05 11.75
C TYR A 276 6.61 -9.58 11.33
N LEU A 277 5.40 -9.05 11.08
CA LEU A 277 5.22 -7.61 10.83
C LEU A 277 5.54 -6.79 12.07
N HIS A 278 5.14 -7.24 13.26
CA HIS A 278 5.47 -6.57 14.53
C HIS A 278 6.98 -6.58 14.81
N GLU A 279 7.67 -7.69 14.54
CA GLU A 279 9.14 -7.78 14.64
C GLU A 279 9.85 -6.74 13.74
N ASN A 280 9.20 -6.33 12.64
CA ASN A 280 9.68 -5.29 11.73
C ASN A 280 9.03 -3.90 11.99
N GLY A 281 8.20 -3.75 13.03
CA GLY A 281 7.57 -2.48 13.42
C GLY A 281 6.29 -2.08 12.66
N TYR A 282 5.70 -2.96 11.86
CA TYR A 282 4.55 -2.69 11.00
C TYR A 282 3.25 -3.30 11.53
N LEU A 283 2.11 -2.71 11.16
CA LEU A 283 0.78 -3.22 11.51
C LEU A 283 0.16 -4.09 10.40
N LEU A 284 -0.76 -4.98 10.78
CA LEU A 284 -1.62 -5.75 9.90
C LEU A 284 -3.06 -5.22 9.88
N PHE A 285 -3.44 -4.63 8.75
CA PHE A 285 -4.75 -4.06 8.48
C PHE A 285 -5.71 -5.08 7.88
N TRP A 286 -7.00 -4.95 8.19
CA TRP A 286 -8.06 -5.82 7.65
C TRP A 286 -9.42 -5.11 7.53
N ILE A 287 -10.13 -5.37 6.44
CA ILE A 287 -11.45 -4.80 6.15
C ILE A 287 -12.37 -5.99 5.85
N PRO A 288 -12.99 -6.58 6.89
CA PRO A 288 -13.90 -7.69 6.71
C PRO A 288 -15.26 -7.24 6.19
N TRP A 289 -15.89 -8.12 5.41
CA TRP A 289 -17.32 -8.00 5.13
C TRP A 289 -18.14 -8.18 6.42
N PHE A 290 -19.39 -7.74 6.41
CA PHE A 290 -20.23 -7.69 7.61
C PHE A 290 -20.33 -9.05 8.33
N MET A 291 -19.76 -9.19 9.52
CA MET A 291 -19.70 -10.44 10.30
C MET A 291 -18.97 -11.59 9.59
N ALA A 292 -17.93 -11.28 8.81
CA ALA A 292 -17.07 -12.28 8.21
C ALA A 292 -16.46 -13.24 9.26
N PRO A 293 -16.17 -14.51 8.90
CA PRO A 293 -15.33 -15.38 9.70
C PRO A 293 -14.05 -14.65 10.15
N GLY A 294 -13.76 -14.69 11.45
CA GLY A 294 -12.64 -13.99 12.06
C GLY A 294 -12.98 -12.64 12.70
N VAL A 295 -14.17 -12.07 12.44
CA VAL A 295 -14.57 -10.80 13.06
C VAL A 295 -14.63 -10.90 14.58
N GLU A 296 -15.25 -11.92 15.16
CA GLU A 296 -15.41 -12.01 16.63
C GLU A 296 -14.09 -12.15 17.39
N ASN A 297 -13.04 -12.68 16.75
CA ASN A 297 -11.75 -12.98 17.37
C ASN A 297 -10.55 -12.36 16.62
N TRP A 298 -10.78 -11.23 15.92
CA TRP A 298 -9.76 -10.61 15.06
C TRP A 298 -8.45 -10.29 15.79
N ARG A 299 -8.54 -9.87 17.08
CA ARG A 299 -7.37 -9.60 17.93
C ARG A 299 -6.55 -10.87 18.19
N GLU A 300 -7.21 -11.97 18.52
CA GLU A 300 -6.57 -13.27 18.80
C GLU A 300 -5.95 -13.90 17.55
N ILE A 301 -6.46 -13.52 16.37
CA ILE A 301 -5.91 -13.90 15.08
C ILE A 301 -4.66 -13.08 14.75
N GLY A 302 -4.54 -11.86 15.30
CA GLY A 302 -3.37 -11.00 15.11
C GLY A 302 -3.58 -9.85 14.13
N PHE A 303 -4.83 -9.46 13.87
CA PHE A 303 -5.08 -8.18 13.20
C PHE A 303 -4.91 -7.01 14.16
N ASP A 304 -4.60 -5.86 13.58
CA ASP A 304 -4.16 -4.69 14.33
C ASP A 304 -5.13 -3.51 14.16
N VAL A 305 -5.48 -3.24 12.89
CA VAL A 305 -6.40 -2.18 12.50
C VAL A 305 -7.49 -2.81 11.66
N VAL A 306 -8.69 -2.90 12.24
CA VAL A 306 -9.85 -3.50 11.58
C VAL A 306 -10.93 -2.45 11.40
N THR A 307 -11.43 -2.31 10.16
CA THR A 307 -12.61 -1.49 9.85
C THR A 307 -13.64 -2.33 9.12
N MET A 308 -14.75 -2.67 9.76
CA MET A 308 -15.73 -3.60 9.19
C MET A 308 -16.65 -2.90 8.19
N GLN A 309 -16.95 -3.58 7.08
CA GLN A 309 -17.90 -3.12 6.09
C GLN A 309 -19.34 -3.35 6.57
N PRO A 310 -20.23 -2.35 6.49
CA PRO A 310 -21.66 -2.59 6.63
C PRO A 310 -22.24 -3.47 5.51
N ASN A 311 -21.62 -3.47 4.33
CA ASN A 311 -22.11 -4.03 3.06
C ASN A 311 -23.52 -3.56 2.65
N TYR A 312 -24.01 -2.47 3.23
CA TYR A 312 -25.32 -1.90 2.90
C TYR A 312 -25.41 -1.49 1.42
N ALA A 313 -24.32 -0.97 0.84
CA ALA A 313 -24.28 -0.61 -0.59
C ALA A 313 -24.46 -1.82 -1.53
N PHE A 314 -24.15 -3.05 -1.07
CA PHE A 314 -23.96 -4.21 -1.93
C PHE A 314 -24.91 -5.38 -1.69
N ARG A 315 -25.53 -5.46 -0.51
CA ARG A 315 -26.38 -6.59 -0.11
C ARG A 315 -27.84 -6.18 0.04
N ASP A 316 -28.74 -7.16 -0.10
CA ASP A 316 -30.17 -7.01 0.14
C ASP A 316 -30.46 -6.86 1.66
N CYS A 317 -30.26 -5.66 2.17
CA CYS A 317 -30.39 -5.33 3.60
C CYS A 317 -30.94 -3.90 3.81
N GLY A 318 -31.57 -3.68 4.97
CA GLY A 318 -32.19 -2.41 5.35
C GLY A 318 -31.26 -1.53 6.19
N LEU A 319 -31.79 -0.39 6.66
CA LEU A 319 -31.02 0.57 7.47
C LEU A 319 -30.60 0.01 8.85
N ASP A 320 -31.25 -1.05 9.33
CA ASP A 320 -30.86 -1.79 10.54
C ASP A 320 -29.45 -2.37 10.43
N GLN A 321 -28.95 -2.57 9.20
CA GLN A 321 -27.59 -3.00 8.92
C GLN A 321 -26.53 -2.07 9.54
N PHE A 322 -26.79 -0.75 9.56
CA PHE A 322 -25.85 0.22 10.14
C PHE A 322 -25.81 0.17 11.66
N GLU A 323 -26.95 -0.10 12.32
CA GLU A 323 -27.00 -0.27 13.78
C GLU A 323 -26.19 -1.48 14.21
N LYS A 324 -26.40 -2.63 13.56
CA LYS A 324 -25.67 -3.86 13.85
C LYS A 324 -24.17 -3.70 13.63
N THR A 325 -23.78 -3.01 12.55
CA THR A 325 -22.37 -2.70 12.28
C THR A 325 -21.78 -1.80 13.36
N ALA A 326 -22.48 -0.71 13.72
CA ALA A 326 -22.06 0.19 14.78
C ALA A 326 -21.89 -0.53 16.13
N GLU A 327 -22.88 -1.33 16.55
CA GLU A 327 -22.83 -2.12 17.77
C GLU A 327 -21.66 -3.10 17.79
N THR A 328 -21.44 -3.80 16.66
CA THR A 328 -20.35 -4.78 16.54
C THR A 328 -19.00 -4.09 16.57
N CYS A 329 -18.81 -3.03 15.78
CA CYS A 329 -17.57 -2.27 15.76
C CYS A 329 -17.26 -1.65 17.12
N TYR A 330 -18.27 -1.09 17.80
CA TYR A 330 -18.12 -0.55 19.14
C TYR A 330 -17.77 -1.65 20.15
N ARG A 331 -18.47 -2.79 20.14
CA ARG A 331 -18.19 -3.90 21.06
C ARG A 331 -16.78 -4.47 20.87
N LEU A 332 -16.33 -4.53 19.62
CA LEU A 332 -15.07 -5.17 19.24
C LEU A 332 -13.93 -4.18 19.00
N GLY A 333 -14.04 -2.88 19.30
CA GLY A 333 -12.95 -1.92 19.08
C GLY A 333 -12.50 -1.78 17.63
N MET A 334 -13.42 -1.96 16.67
CA MET A 334 -13.16 -1.81 15.24
C MET A 334 -13.59 -0.42 14.76
N GLY A 335 -13.06 -0.01 13.62
CA GLY A 335 -13.63 1.08 12.85
C GLY A 335 -14.69 0.61 11.84
N VAL A 336 -15.10 1.51 10.96
CA VAL A 336 -16.16 1.25 9.96
C VAL A 336 -15.67 1.63 8.58
N GLU A 337 -15.97 0.82 7.57
CA GLU A 337 -15.78 1.22 6.17
C GLU A 337 -17.00 1.99 5.65
N MET A 338 -16.74 3.11 4.97
CA MET A 338 -17.71 3.86 4.19
C MET A 338 -17.74 3.32 2.76
N GLU A 339 -18.81 2.65 2.35
CA GLU A 339 -18.97 2.10 1.00
C GLU A 339 -19.84 3.02 0.13
N LEU A 340 -19.18 3.84 -0.70
CA LEU A 340 -19.76 4.94 -1.46
C LEU A 340 -19.56 4.78 -2.99
N PRO A 341 -20.07 3.69 -3.61
CA PRO A 341 -19.98 3.49 -5.06
C PRO A 341 -20.87 4.48 -5.86
N LEU A 342 -20.57 4.64 -7.14
CA LEU A 342 -21.41 5.39 -8.11
C LEU A 342 -22.40 4.48 -8.87
N TYR A 343 -22.78 3.34 -8.29
CA TYR A 343 -23.67 2.36 -8.90
C TYR A 343 -24.56 1.69 -7.85
N LYS A 344 -25.71 1.20 -8.28
CA LYS A 344 -26.66 0.48 -7.42
C LYS A 344 -26.38 -1.02 -7.43
N ARG A 345 -26.28 -1.63 -6.24
CA ARG A 345 -26.28 -3.09 -6.05
C ARG A 345 -27.29 -3.56 -5.02
N ASN A 346 -27.46 -2.86 -3.91
CA ASN A 346 -28.55 -3.14 -2.99
C ASN A 346 -29.90 -2.95 -3.72
N PRO A 347 -30.76 -3.99 -3.79
CA PRO A 347 -32.05 -3.88 -4.48
C PRO A 347 -33.07 -3.00 -3.75
N ARG A 348 -32.87 -2.70 -2.46
CA ARG A 348 -33.82 -1.94 -1.61
C ARG A 348 -33.75 -0.43 -1.75
N ILE A 349 -32.66 0.09 -2.31
CA ILE A 349 -32.46 1.53 -2.55
C ILE A 349 -32.89 1.90 -3.97
N SER A 350 -33.28 3.15 -4.19
CA SER A 350 -33.63 3.68 -5.51
C SER A 350 -32.41 3.78 -6.44
N ASP A 351 -31.33 4.41 -5.97
CA ASP A 351 -30.06 4.59 -6.68
C ASP A 351 -28.86 4.65 -5.71
N TRP A 352 -27.66 4.93 -6.23
CA TRP A 352 -26.45 5.03 -5.40
C TRP A 352 -26.44 6.26 -4.46
N LYS A 353 -27.21 7.32 -4.77
CA LYS A 353 -27.27 8.53 -3.95
C LYS A 353 -28.01 8.25 -2.65
N GLU A 354 -29.07 7.45 -2.71
CA GLU A 354 -29.75 6.96 -1.50
C GLU A 354 -28.80 6.16 -0.61
N SER A 355 -27.94 5.30 -1.19
CA SER A 355 -26.88 4.62 -0.43
C SER A 355 -25.93 5.63 0.21
N PHE A 356 -25.43 6.58 -0.57
CA PHE A 356 -24.49 7.60 -0.08
C PHE A 356 -25.05 8.34 1.15
N GLU A 357 -26.27 8.86 1.05
CA GLU A 357 -26.90 9.61 2.15
C GLU A 357 -27.19 8.71 3.36
N ALA A 358 -27.49 7.42 3.15
CA ALA A 358 -27.66 6.46 4.24
C ALA A 358 -26.35 6.25 5.04
N TYR A 359 -25.20 6.11 4.37
CA TYR A 359 -23.90 6.03 5.04
C TYR A 359 -23.57 7.31 5.81
N MET A 360 -23.78 8.49 5.20
CA MET A 360 -23.53 9.77 5.86
C MET A 360 -24.40 9.94 7.11
N SER A 361 -25.70 9.64 6.99
CA SER A 361 -26.66 9.70 8.09
C SER A 361 -26.32 8.72 9.21
N ALA A 362 -25.91 7.49 8.86
CA ALA A 362 -25.49 6.47 9.81
C ALA A 362 -24.25 6.93 10.60
N GLY A 363 -23.27 7.54 9.95
CA GLY A 363 -22.06 8.01 10.62
C GLY A 363 -22.28 9.10 11.65
N VAL A 364 -23.26 9.98 11.40
CA VAL A 364 -23.72 10.97 12.37
C VAL A 364 -24.52 10.27 13.48
N LYS A 365 -25.54 9.48 13.13
CA LYS A 365 -26.46 8.83 14.09
C LYS A 365 -25.72 7.93 15.08
N TYR A 366 -24.82 7.08 14.58
CA TYR A 366 -24.08 6.12 15.39
C TYR A 366 -22.69 6.61 15.81
N ARG A 367 -22.40 7.90 15.56
CA ARG A 367 -21.22 8.64 16.04
C ARG A 367 -19.86 8.18 15.52
N PHE A 368 -19.79 7.25 14.55
CA PHE A 368 -18.52 6.80 14.00
C PHE A 368 -17.84 7.85 13.09
N MET A 369 -18.56 8.86 12.60
CA MET A 369 -17.94 9.99 11.86
C MET A 369 -16.83 10.69 12.67
N ARG A 370 -17.06 10.90 13.97
CA ARG A 370 -16.09 11.58 14.86
C ARG A 370 -15.36 10.63 15.80
N GLY A 371 -15.98 9.50 16.13
CA GLY A 371 -15.49 8.57 17.14
C GLY A 371 -14.60 7.46 16.61
N SER A 372 -14.51 7.27 15.29
CA SER A 372 -13.88 6.10 14.68
C SER A 372 -12.84 6.46 13.63
N MET A 373 -11.79 5.65 13.52
CA MET A 373 -11.05 5.51 12.27
C MET A 373 -12.00 4.94 11.22
N LEU A 374 -11.96 5.52 10.02
CA LEU A 374 -12.80 5.08 8.90
C LEU A 374 -11.94 4.76 7.69
N THR A 375 -12.31 3.69 6.99
CA THR A 375 -11.84 3.45 5.63
C THR A 375 -12.91 3.90 4.63
N TYR A 376 -12.51 4.22 3.41
CA TYR A 376 -13.41 4.71 2.38
C TYR A 376 -13.24 3.93 1.08
N TYR A 377 -14.25 3.13 0.75
CA TYR A 377 -14.46 2.58 -0.58
C TYR A 377 -15.31 3.59 -1.38
N TYR A 378 -14.84 4.21 -2.45
CA TYR A 378 -13.71 3.86 -3.30
C TYR A 378 -13.09 5.13 -3.90
N GLY A 379 -11.77 5.33 -3.75
CA GLY A 379 -11.08 6.55 -4.19
C GLY A 379 -11.35 6.96 -5.64
N ASN A 380 -11.54 6.01 -6.57
CA ASN A 380 -11.83 6.38 -7.97
C ASN A 380 -13.20 7.04 -8.12
N ALA A 381 -14.20 6.62 -7.34
CA ALA A 381 -15.51 7.27 -7.31
C ALA A 381 -15.38 8.72 -6.82
N PHE A 382 -14.50 8.97 -5.86
CA PHE A 382 -14.33 10.31 -5.28
C PHE A 382 -13.65 11.25 -6.26
N VAL A 383 -12.68 10.76 -7.04
CA VAL A 383 -12.11 11.52 -8.16
C VAL A 383 -13.22 11.89 -9.16
N THR A 384 -14.07 10.93 -9.55
CA THR A 384 -15.20 11.19 -10.45
C THR A 384 -16.18 12.21 -9.88
N MET A 385 -16.52 12.11 -8.58
CA MET A 385 -17.36 13.10 -7.89
C MET A 385 -16.71 14.49 -7.92
N ALA A 386 -15.40 14.57 -7.68
CA ALA A 386 -14.69 15.83 -7.66
C ALA A 386 -14.60 16.50 -9.04
N THR A 387 -14.44 15.71 -10.12
CA THR A 387 -14.19 16.23 -11.48
C THR A 387 -15.43 16.31 -12.36
N THR A 388 -16.60 15.91 -11.87
CA THR A 388 -17.86 15.95 -12.63
C THR A 388 -18.80 16.95 -11.98
N SER A 389 -19.18 18.00 -12.71
CA SER A 389 -19.97 19.14 -12.20
C SER A 389 -21.20 18.69 -11.39
N ASP A 390 -22.01 17.79 -11.94
CA ASP A 390 -23.26 17.33 -11.30
C ASP A 390 -23.05 16.41 -10.09
N LEU A 391 -21.82 15.98 -9.84
CA LEU A 391 -21.46 15.10 -8.73
C LEU A 391 -20.62 15.81 -7.66
N ARG A 392 -20.30 17.08 -7.88
CA ARG A 392 -19.39 17.86 -7.04
C ARG A 392 -19.85 17.97 -5.59
N GLU A 393 -21.16 18.08 -5.37
CA GLU A 393 -21.75 18.13 -4.02
C GLU A 393 -21.38 16.91 -3.17
N TYR A 394 -21.18 15.73 -3.77
CA TYR A 394 -20.84 14.51 -3.04
C TYR A 394 -19.38 14.52 -2.58
N TYR A 395 -18.48 15.12 -3.38
CA TYR A 395 -17.09 15.34 -2.99
C TYR A 395 -16.98 16.31 -1.80
N GLU A 396 -17.77 17.38 -1.80
CA GLU A 396 -17.85 18.32 -0.68
C GLU A 396 -18.41 17.66 0.59
N LYS A 397 -19.49 16.87 0.45
CA LYS A 397 -20.04 16.09 1.58
C LYS A 397 -19.03 15.12 2.16
N ILE A 398 -18.24 14.44 1.31
CA ILE A 398 -17.13 13.58 1.78
C ILE A 398 -16.13 14.40 2.56
N TYR A 399 -15.70 15.56 2.05
CA TYR A 399 -14.78 16.45 2.76
C TYR A 399 -15.32 16.86 4.14
N TRP A 400 -16.56 17.33 4.23
CA TRP A 400 -17.18 17.69 5.51
C TRP A 400 -17.31 16.51 6.46
N PHE A 401 -17.58 15.31 5.93
CA PHE A 401 -17.69 14.11 6.73
C PHE A 401 -16.32 13.68 7.28
N VAL A 402 -15.26 13.72 6.46
CA VAL A 402 -13.87 13.45 6.87
C VAL A 402 -13.38 14.48 7.91
N LYS A 403 -13.82 15.74 7.81
CA LYS A 403 -13.55 16.77 8.84
C LYS A 403 -14.45 16.66 10.06
N GLY A 404 -15.43 15.77 10.04
CA GLY A 404 -16.40 15.60 11.11
C GLY A 404 -17.36 16.77 11.28
N THR A 405 -17.55 17.61 10.26
CA THR A 405 -18.46 18.77 10.30
C THR A 405 -19.82 18.49 9.67
N TYR A 406 -19.94 17.47 8.80
CA TYR A 406 -21.20 17.09 8.13
C TYR A 406 -22.37 16.95 9.14
N PRO A 407 -23.59 17.44 8.79
CA PRO A 407 -23.98 18.06 7.52
C PRO A 407 -23.62 19.55 7.41
N ASN A 408 -22.92 20.11 8.40
CA ASN A 408 -22.54 21.52 8.39
C ASN A 408 -21.18 21.70 7.68
N PRO A 409 -21.04 22.71 6.81
CA PRO A 409 -19.75 23.03 6.21
C PRO A 409 -18.75 23.49 7.29
N PRO A 410 -17.45 23.18 7.16
CA PRO A 410 -16.43 23.76 8.01
C PRO A 410 -16.41 25.30 7.82
N PRO A 411 -16.01 26.07 8.86
CA PRO A 411 -15.91 27.52 8.74
C PRO A 411 -14.95 27.87 7.60
N SER A 412 -15.41 28.76 6.71
CA SER A 412 -14.69 29.27 5.53
C SER A 412 -13.42 30.01 5.87
#